data_AF-A0A3D6A2N3-F1
#
_entry.id   AF-A0A3D6A2N3-F1
#
_cell.length_a   1.000
_cell.length_b   1.000
_cell.length_c   1.000
_cell.angle_alpha   90.00
_cell.angle_beta   90.00
_cell.angle_gamma   90.00
#
_symmetry.space_group_name_H-M   'P 1'
#
loop_
_entity.id
_entity.type
_entity.pdbx_description
1 polymer ?
#
loop_
_entity_poly.entity_id
_entity_poly.type
_entity_poly.pdbx_seq_one_letter_code
_entity_poly.pdbx_strand_id
1 'polypeptide(L)'
;LVILSAATARSTFARRFLLDRFDLTAFKHPLFEKGANPVRQPFMVQAEWVNGNSSNLTLHMRGNNKIEVDLQKNLAKIIFSGRAEKPVPFAFHRRLHDEKTGKIMKIPSKNVPNARYHLIQSNLPVFISGSSYEVPEGGNSVSEVARSFGVKPKLLASVYDKEENFFFEEGERLEIPARGYQMRQAWFFMDEEAFNSVLIQGFLMEGLPNEIFEKVYSTAWGKVYKIKQ
;
A
#
# COMPACT_ATOMS: atom_id res chain seq x y z
N LEU A 1 6.20 -7.12 13.00
CA LEU A 1 7.52 -6.50 13.24
C LEU A 1 7.30 -4.99 13.35
N VAL A 2 7.58 -4.39 14.52
CA VAL A 2 7.47 -2.94 14.70
C VAL A 2 8.89 -2.38 14.62
N ILE A 3 9.21 -1.64 13.56
CA ILE A 3 10.50 -0.95 13.42
C ILE A 3 10.32 0.45 14.01
N LEU A 4 11.01 0.72 15.12
CA LEU A 4 10.94 1.99 15.83
C LEU A 4 12.23 2.77 15.60
N SER A 5 12.11 4.09 15.46
CA SER A 5 13.29 4.97 15.57
C SER A 5 13.90 4.85 16.96
N ALA A 6 15.21 5.11 17.09
CA ALA A 6 15.89 5.05 18.39
C ALA A 6 15.26 6.01 19.44
N ALA A 7 14.69 7.13 19.01
CA ALA A 7 13.96 8.05 19.87
C ALA A 7 12.62 7.45 20.33
N THR A 8 11.85 6.87 19.40
CA THR A 8 10.57 6.24 19.70
C THR A 8 10.73 5.01 20.60
N ALA A 9 11.75 4.17 20.37
CA ALA A 9 12.07 3.00 21.20
C ALA A 9 12.40 3.37 22.66
N ARG A 10 12.96 4.57 22.88
CA ARG A 10 13.28 5.08 24.23
C ARG A 10 12.11 5.83 24.88
N SER A 11 11.04 6.12 24.15
CA SER A 11 9.90 6.84 24.68
C SER A 11 9.19 6.04 25.78
N THR A 12 8.65 6.74 26.78
CA THR A 12 7.84 6.14 27.85
C THR A 12 6.63 5.41 27.28
N PHE A 13 6.08 5.89 26.17
CA PHE A 13 4.99 5.25 25.43
C PHE A 13 5.41 3.87 24.88
N ALA A 14 6.50 3.79 24.11
CA ALA A 14 6.96 2.52 23.55
C ALA A 14 7.41 1.54 24.65
N ARG A 15 8.09 2.04 25.69
CA ARG A 15 8.52 1.20 26.82
C ARG A 15 7.35 0.59 27.57
N ARG A 16 6.31 1.39 27.85
CA ARG A 16 5.15 0.98 28.66
C ARG A 16 4.10 0.18 27.91
N PHE A 17 4.01 0.35 26.59
CA PHE A 17 2.91 -0.23 25.80
C PHE A 17 3.35 -1.12 24.63
N LEU A 18 4.63 -1.08 24.22
CA LEU A 18 5.16 -1.90 23.11
C LEU A 18 6.27 -2.87 23.52
N LEU A 19 7.03 -2.58 24.59
CA LEU A 19 8.27 -3.29 24.93
C LEU A 19 8.23 -3.93 26.32
N ASP A 20 7.04 -4.14 26.89
CA ASP A 20 6.85 -4.33 28.33
C ASP A 20 7.41 -5.64 28.92
N ARG A 21 8.17 -6.42 28.16
CA ARG A 21 9.22 -7.31 28.68
C ARG A 21 10.40 -7.34 27.72
N PHE A 22 11.50 -6.71 28.10
CA PHE A 22 12.78 -6.94 27.46
C PHE A 22 13.13 -8.42 27.59
N ASP A 23 13.14 -9.15 26.48
CA ASP A 23 13.53 -10.56 26.42
C ASP A 23 15.03 -10.67 26.16
N LEU A 24 15.78 -10.94 27.23
CA LEU A 24 17.24 -11.09 27.17
C LEU A 24 17.67 -12.26 26.28
N THR A 25 16.83 -13.29 26.12
CA THR A 25 17.11 -14.46 25.29
C THR A 25 17.03 -14.08 23.81
N ALA A 26 15.99 -13.33 23.42
CA ALA A 26 15.84 -12.82 22.06
C ALA A 26 16.96 -11.83 21.70
N PHE A 27 17.33 -10.94 22.63
CA PHE A 27 18.43 -9.97 22.44
C PHE A 27 19.80 -10.65 22.26
N LYS A 28 20.06 -11.75 22.97
CA LYS A 28 21.31 -12.53 22.87
C LYS A 28 21.37 -13.46 21.67
N HIS A 29 20.29 -13.58 20.88
CA HIS A 29 20.27 -14.48 19.74
C HIS A 29 21.27 -14.01 18.65
N PRO A 30 22.12 -14.87 18.07
CA PRO A 30 23.15 -14.48 17.09
C PRO A 30 22.62 -13.78 15.82
N LEU A 31 21.32 -13.89 15.53
CA LEU A 31 20.65 -13.20 14.42
C LEU A 31 20.14 -11.80 14.81
N PHE A 32 20.04 -11.47 16.09
CA PHE A 32 19.55 -10.17 16.56
C PHE A 32 20.44 -9.02 16.08
N GLU A 33 21.77 -9.20 16.18
CA GLU A 33 22.77 -8.25 15.68
C GLU A 33 22.71 -8.08 14.15
N LYS A 34 22.33 -9.15 13.44
CA LYS A 34 22.13 -9.13 11.97
C LYS A 34 20.81 -8.48 11.57
N GLY A 35 19.83 -8.39 12.47
CA GLY A 35 18.53 -7.76 12.21
C GLY A 35 18.63 -6.26 11.90
N ALA A 36 19.71 -5.60 12.35
CA ALA A 36 20.01 -4.20 12.05
C ALA A 36 21.04 -4.01 10.91
N ASN A 37 21.54 -5.10 10.30
CA ASN A 37 22.64 -5.05 9.34
C ASN A 37 22.15 -5.36 7.90
N PRO A 38 21.90 -4.34 7.04
CA PRO A 38 21.24 -4.48 5.75
C PRO A 38 22.21 -4.89 4.62
N VAL A 39 23.15 -5.82 4.87
CA VAL A 39 24.18 -6.19 3.87
C VAL A 39 23.55 -6.82 2.61
N ARG A 40 22.32 -7.35 2.73
CA ARG A 40 21.40 -7.61 1.61
C ARG A 40 20.02 -7.12 2.02
N GLN A 41 19.51 -6.08 1.36
CA GLN A 41 18.09 -5.77 1.44
C GLN A 41 17.39 -6.61 0.38
N PRO A 42 16.43 -7.48 0.75
CA PRO A 42 15.63 -8.17 -0.23
C PRO A 42 14.90 -7.13 -1.08
N PHE A 43 14.86 -7.37 -2.38
CA PHE A 43 14.29 -6.42 -3.32
C PHE A 43 12.78 -6.38 -3.16
N MET A 44 12.25 -5.21 -2.80
CA MET A 44 10.82 -4.96 -2.72
C MET A 44 10.56 -3.51 -3.11
N VAL A 45 9.54 -3.31 -3.95
CA VAL A 45 9.08 -1.97 -4.29
C VAL A 45 7.56 -1.91 -4.35
N GLN A 46 7.01 -0.82 -3.84
CA GLN A 46 5.63 -0.43 -4.09
C GLN A 46 5.59 0.53 -5.27
N ALA A 47 4.71 0.28 -6.24
CA ALA A 47 4.47 1.22 -7.32
C ALA A 47 3.79 2.49 -6.79
N GLU A 48 4.28 3.66 -7.21
CA GLU A 48 3.65 4.95 -6.93
C GLU A 48 2.35 5.08 -7.70
N TRP A 49 2.35 4.61 -8.95
CA TRP A 49 1.18 4.52 -9.80
C TRP A 49 1.36 3.43 -10.85
N VAL A 50 0.25 3.04 -11.47
CA VAL A 50 0.19 1.98 -12.47
C VAL A 50 -0.65 2.45 -13.64
N ASN A 51 -0.18 2.20 -14.87
CA ASN A 51 -0.99 2.33 -16.08
C ASN A 51 -0.90 1.07 -16.93
N GLY A 52 -1.72 1.01 -17.97
CA GLY A 52 -1.80 -0.12 -18.88
C GLY A 52 -3.21 -0.69 -18.95
N ASN A 53 -3.31 -1.94 -19.40
CA ASN A 53 -4.56 -2.66 -19.57
C ASN A 53 -4.56 -3.95 -18.73
N SER A 54 -5.59 -4.78 -18.90
CA SER A 54 -5.76 -6.00 -18.12
C SER A 54 -4.69 -7.07 -18.34
N SER A 55 -3.90 -6.99 -19.43
CA SER A 55 -2.82 -7.94 -19.73
C SER A 55 -1.43 -7.35 -19.53
N ASN A 56 -1.24 -6.07 -19.83
CA ASN A 56 0.05 -5.40 -19.80
C ASN A 56 -0.01 -4.19 -18.88
N LEU A 57 0.84 -4.16 -17.87
CA LEU A 57 0.90 -3.10 -16.87
C LEU A 57 2.30 -2.48 -16.85
N THR A 58 2.38 -1.19 -16.57
CA THR A 58 3.63 -0.55 -16.17
C THR A 58 3.48 -0.06 -14.74
N LEU A 59 4.32 -0.61 -13.86
CA LEU A 59 4.48 -0.17 -12.49
C LEU A 59 5.52 0.97 -12.51
N HIS A 60 5.14 2.16 -12.05
CA HIS A 60 6.05 3.30 -11.97
C HIS A 60 6.54 3.46 -10.54
N MET A 61 7.84 3.66 -10.39
CA MET A 61 8.52 3.80 -9.11
C MET A 61 9.36 5.07 -9.09
N ARG A 62 9.74 5.48 -7.88
CA ARG A 62 10.54 6.68 -7.65
C ARG A 62 11.82 6.69 -8.51
N GLY A 63 12.15 7.87 -9.04
CA GLY A 63 13.38 8.09 -9.81
C GLY A 63 13.30 7.61 -11.25
N ASN A 64 12.12 7.69 -11.89
CA ASN A 64 11.87 7.23 -13.27
C ASN A 64 12.16 5.74 -13.50
N ASN A 65 12.14 4.95 -12.43
CA ASN A 65 12.27 3.52 -12.49
C ASN A 65 10.91 2.92 -12.83
N LYS A 66 10.88 1.87 -13.65
CA LYS A 66 9.62 1.20 -14.01
C LYS A 66 9.79 -0.30 -14.17
N ILE A 67 8.71 -1.03 -13.96
CA ILE A 67 8.63 -2.47 -14.26
C ILE A 67 7.47 -2.67 -15.23
N GLU A 68 7.79 -3.15 -16.43
CA GLU A 68 6.81 -3.52 -17.45
C GLU A 68 6.42 -4.98 -17.23
N VAL A 69 5.13 -5.27 -17.11
CA VAL A 69 4.60 -6.59 -16.72
C VAL A 69 3.63 -7.09 -17.78
N ASP A 70 3.86 -8.33 -18.23
CA ASP A 70 2.91 -9.12 -19.01
C ASP A 70 2.27 -10.19 -18.09
N LEU A 71 0.99 -9.99 -17.75
CA LEU A 71 0.19 -10.88 -16.89
C LEU A 71 -0.30 -12.15 -17.59
N GLN A 72 -0.21 -12.22 -18.92
CA GLN A 72 -0.54 -13.43 -19.68
C GLN A 72 0.65 -14.39 -19.68
N LYS A 73 1.86 -13.85 -19.86
CA LYS A 73 3.11 -14.63 -19.88
C LYS A 73 3.78 -14.74 -18.51
N ASN A 74 3.32 -13.98 -17.52
CA ASN A 74 3.95 -13.87 -16.21
C ASN A 74 5.42 -13.45 -16.30
N LEU A 75 5.73 -12.49 -17.20
CA LEU A 75 7.07 -11.93 -17.40
C LEU A 75 7.12 -10.46 -17.02
N ALA A 76 8.16 -10.07 -16.29
CA ALA A 76 8.41 -8.69 -15.90
C ALA A 76 9.75 -8.23 -16.47
N LYS A 77 9.79 -7.03 -17.01
CA LYS A 77 11.00 -6.35 -17.48
C LYS A 77 11.29 -5.18 -16.54
N ILE A 78 12.33 -5.34 -15.73
CA ILE A 78 12.76 -4.35 -14.74
C ILE A 78 13.64 -3.31 -15.45
N ILE A 79 13.28 -2.04 -15.32
CA ILE A 79 13.97 -0.92 -15.97
C ILE A 79 14.41 0.07 -14.90
N PHE A 80 15.70 0.07 -14.59
CA PHE A 80 16.31 0.97 -13.62
C PHE A 80 17.30 1.91 -14.30
N SER A 81 17.15 3.21 -14.03
CA SER A 81 17.98 4.26 -14.63
C SER A 81 18.10 4.14 -16.17
N GLY A 82 17.00 3.80 -16.84
CA GLY A 82 16.93 3.62 -18.29
C GLY A 82 17.54 2.31 -18.83
N ARG A 83 18.11 1.46 -17.98
CA ARG A 83 18.64 0.14 -18.37
C ARG A 83 17.61 -0.94 -18.14
N ALA A 84 17.27 -1.65 -19.21
CA ALA A 84 16.38 -2.79 -19.15
C ALA A 84 17.15 -4.08 -18.87
N GLU A 85 16.72 -4.80 -17.85
CA GLU A 85 17.19 -6.17 -17.61
C GLU A 85 16.46 -7.18 -18.52
N LYS A 86 16.97 -8.41 -18.57
CA LYS A 86 16.27 -9.51 -19.24
C LYS A 86 14.92 -9.75 -18.55
N PRO A 87 13.84 -10.04 -19.31
CA PRO A 87 12.56 -10.37 -18.70
C PRO A 87 12.68 -11.55 -17.73
N VAL A 88 12.10 -11.40 -16.54
CA VAL A 88 12.13 -12.39 -15.46
C VAL A 88 10.73 -12.95 -15.22
N PRO A 89 10.59 -14.25 -14.93
CA PRO A 89 9.31 -14.83 -14.55
C PRO A 89 8.90 -14.36 -13.15
N PHE A 90 7.60 -14.19 -12.93
CA PHE A 90 7.05 -13.85 -11.62
C PHE A 90 5.74 -14.60 -11.31
N ALA A 91 5.50 -14.88 -10.04
CA ALA A 91 4.21 -15.35 -9.56
C ALA A 91 3.27 -14.16 -9.28
N PHE A 92 1.98 -14.30 -9.64
CA PHE A 92 1.00 -13.22 -9.49
C PHE A 92 -0.02 -13.55 -8.39
N HIS A 93 -0.18 -12.63 -7.44
CA HIS A 93 -1.08 -12.77 -6.31
C HIS A 93 -2.03 -11.57 -6.23
N ARG A 94 -3.30 -11.85 -5.97
CA ARG A 94 -4.33 -10.83 -5.76
C ARG A 94 -4.90 -10.97 -4.35
N ARG A 95 -4.70 -9.94 -3.54
CA ARG A 95 -5.00 -9.91 -2.10
C ARG A 95 -5.66 -8.59 -1.76
N LEU A 96 -6.96 -8.51 -2.02
CA LEU A 96 -7.75 -7.29 -1.90
C LEU A 96 -8.60 -7.34 -0.63
N HIS A 97 -8.53 -6.32 0.20
CA HIS A 97 -9.45 -6.12 1.31
C HIS A 97 -10.83 -5.75 0.78
N ASP A 98 -11.85 -6.44 1.29
CA ASP A 98 -13.24 -6.05 1.13
C ASP A 98 -13.53 -4.79 1.96
N GLU A 99 -14.08 -3.75 1.33
CA GLU A 99 -14.26 -2.44 1.98
C GLU A 99 -15.29 -2.46 3.11
N LYS A 100 -16.25 -3.40 3.09
CA LYS A 100 -17.32 -3.49 4.08
C LYS A 100 -16.87 -4.25 5.33
N THR A 101 -16.15 -5.34 5.13
CA THR A 101 -15.77 -6.29 6.19
C THR A 101 -14.32 -6.12 6.64
N GLY A 102 -13.49 -5.43 5.86
CA GLY A 102 -12.05 -5.28 6.10
C GLY A 102 -11.23 -6.58 5.93
N LYS A 103 -11.88 -7.69 5.56
CA LYS A 103 -11.24 -9.00 5.38
C LYS A 103 -10.56 -9.10 4.02
N ILE A 104 -9.49 -9.88 3.96
CA ILE A 104 -8.77 -10.10 2.70
C ILE A 104 -9.48 -11.14 1.82
N MET A 105 -9.76 -10.76 0.58
CA MET A 105 -10.20 -11.64 -0.49
C MET A 105 -8.97 -12.23 -1.18
N LYS A 106 -8.79 -13.55 -1.03
CA LYS A 106 -7.69 -14.29 -1.63
C LYS A 106 -8.13 -14.87 -2.96
N ILE A 107 -7.89 -14.13 -4.04
CA ILE A 107 -8.15 -14.64 -5.38
C ILE A 107 -7.02 -15.62 -5.76
N PRO A 108 -7.31 -16.74 -6.46
CA PRO A 108 -6.30 -17.71 -6.85
C PRO A 108 -5.07 -17.07 -7.50
N SER A 109 -3.91 -17.48 -7.03
CA SER A 109 -2.62 -17.00 -7.52
C SER A 109 -2.24 -17.72 -8.81
N LYS A 110 -1.61 -16.99 -9.75
CA LYS A 110 -0.94 -17.60 -10.89
C LYS A 110 0.50 -17.89 -10.46
N ASN A 111 0.72 -19.11 -9.99
CA ASN A 111 2.05 -19.55 -9.58
C ASN A 111 2.86 -19.92 -10.82
N VAL A 112 4.14 -19.56 -10.81
CA VAL A 112 5.12 -20.00 -11.80
C VAL A 112 6.15 -20.85 -11.06
N PRO A 113 6.47 -22.06 -11.53
CA PRO A 113 7.50 -22.89 -10.89
C PRO A 113 8.83 -22.14 -10.80
N ASN A 114 9.45 -22.12 -9.61
CA ASN A 114 10.71 -21.43 -9.35
C ASN A 114 10.70 -19.93 -9.71
N ALA A 115 9.54 -19.26 -9.60
CA ALA A 115 9.47 -17.82 -9.71
C ALA A 115 10.46 -17.20 -8.72
N ARG A 116 11.34 -16.30 -9.17
CA ARG A 116 12.25 -15.57 -8.28
C ARG A 116 11.65 -14.25 -7.81
N TYR A 117 10.53 -13.86 -8.41
CA TYR A 117 9.85 -12.60 -8.19
C TYR A 117 8.35 -12.81 -8.02
N HIS A 118 7.72 -11.88 -7.32
CA HIS A 118 6.29 -11.88 -7.03
C HIS A 118 5.70 -10.52 -7.30
N LEU A 119 4.55 -10.52 -7.96
CA LEU A 119 3.69 -9.35 -8.10
C LEU A 119 2.46 -9.55 -7.21
N ILE A 120 2.22 -8.61 -6.30
CA ILE A 120 1.05 -8.59 -5.44
C ILE A 120 0.20 -7.38 -5.79
N GLN A 121 -1.02 -7.62 -6.26
CA GLN A 121 -2.06 -6.60 -6.32
C GLN A 121 -2.85 -6.61 -5.01
N SER A 122 -2.87 -5.48 -4.32
CA SER A 122 -3.63 -5.25 -3.11
C SER A 122 -4.38 -3.92 -3.14
N ASN A 123 -5.03 -3.58 -2.05
CA ASN A 123 -5.53 -2.25 -1.77
C ASN A 123 -5.14 -1.88 -0.35
N LEU A 124 -4.63 -0.66 -0.19
CA LEU A 124 -4.24 -0.10 1.10
C LEU A 124 -5.11 1.09 1.44
N PRO A 125 -5.37 1.30 2.73
CA PRO A 125 -6.06 2.49 3.14
C PRO A 125 -5.14 3.71 3.00
N VAL A 126 -5.69 4.80 2.47
CA VAL A 126 -5.01 6.10 2.31
C VAL A 126 -5.92 7.22 2.80
N PHE A 127 -5.32 8.25 3.40
CA PHE A 127 -6.04 9.47 3.75
C PHE A 127 -6.03 10.42 2.56
N ILE A 128 -7.21 10.85 2.12
CA ILE A 128 -7.39 11.88 1.11
C ILE A 128 -7.69 13.18 1.84
N SER A 129 -6.65 14.02 1.96
CA SER A 129 -6.78 15.36 2.54
C SER A 129 -7.67 16.26 1.68
N GLY A 130 -8.14 17.35 2.27
CA GLY A 130 -8.70 18.45 1.50
C GLY A 130 -7.64 19.14 0.66
N SER A 131 -8.08 19.99 -0.26
CA SER A 131 -7.21 20.78 -1.11
C SER A 131 -7.86 22.11 -1.44
N SER A 132 -7.06 23.18 -1.52
CA SER A 132 -7.52 24.42 -2.13
C SER A 132 -7.62 24.24 -3.66
N TYR A 133 -8.65 24.83 -4.25
CA TYR A 133 -8.95 24.82 -5.66
C TYR A 133 -9.30 26.23 -6.10
N GLU A 134 -8.64 26.70 -7.15
CA GLU A 134 -8.96 27.98 -7.79
C GLU A 134 -9.81 27.69 -9.03
N VAL A 135 -10.96 28.35 -9.14
CA VAL A 135 -11.91 28.15 -10.23
C VAL A 135 -11.29 28.69 -11.53
N PRO A 136 -11.20 27.87 -12.60
CA PRO A 136 -10.59 28.27 -13.85
C PRO A 136 -11.44 29.27 -14.62
N GLU A 137 -10.85 29.86 -15.67
CA GLU A 137 -11.54 30.72 -16.63
C GLU A 137 -12.81 30.05 -17.17
N GLY A 138 -13.88 30.85 -17.23
CA GLY A 138 -15.22 30.37 -17.61
C GLY A 138 -16.08 29.86 -16.46
N GLY A 139 -15.54 29.75 -15.24
CA GLY A 139 -16.27 29.33 -14.04
C GLY A 139 -16.63 27.84 -14.01
N ASN A 140 -17.16 27.36 -12.88
CA ASN A 140 -17.64 25.99 -12.74
C ASN A 140 -18.81 25.91 -11.74
N SER A 141 -19.76 25.02 -12.00
CA SER A 141 -20.81 24.69 -11.03
C SER A 141 -20.28 23.87 -9.85
N VAL A 142 -20.95 23.96 -8.69
CA VAL A 142 -20.69 23.10 -7.52
C VAL A 142 -20.64 21.62 -7.91
N SER A 143 -21.54 21.17 -8.78
CA SER A 143 -21.57 19.79 -9.27
C SER A 143 -20.33 19.40 -10.07
N GLU A 144 -19.83 20.29 -10.93
CA GLU A 144 -18.64 20.05 -11.74
C GLU A 144 -17.39 19.99 -10.87
N VAL A 145 -17.24 20.95 -9.96
CA VAL A 145 -16.17 20.95 -8.97
C VAL A 145 -16.24 19.69 -8.11
N ALA A 146 -17.39 19.36 -7.52
CA ALA A 146 -17.52 18.17 -6.69
C ALA A 146 -17.13 16.88 -7.44
N ARG A 147 -17.56 16.72 -8.69
CA ARG A 147 -17.25 15.54 -9.50
C ARG A 147 -15.76 15.45 -9.85
N SER A 148 -15.09 16.56 -10.15
CA SER A 148 -13.65 16.56 -10.48
C SER A 148 -12.79 16.08 -9.31
N PHE A 149 -13.22 16.36 -8.07
CA PHE A 149 -12.57 15.89 -6.84
C PHE A 149 -13.15 14.55 -6.30
N GLY A 150 -14.16 13.98 -6.97
CA GLY A 150 -14.85 12.76 -6.56
C GLY A 150 -15.63 12.90 -5.24
N VAL A 151 -16.03 14.12 -4.90
CA VAL A 151 -16.89 14.46 -3.76
C VAL A 151 -18.35 14.40 -4.21
N LYS A 152 -19.28 14.06 -3.30
CA LYS A 152 -20.72 14.12 -3.61
C LYS A 152 -21.13 15.60 -3.77
N PRO A 153 -21.82 16.01 -4.85
CA PRO A 153 -22.26 17.39 -5.05
C PRO A 153 -22.97 17.99 -3.83
N LYS A 154 -23.92 17.26 -3.22
CA LYS A 154 -24.60 17.66 -1.97
C LYS A 154 -23.66 18.02 -0.83
N LEU A 155 -22.54 17.30 -0.69
CA LEU A 155 -21.57 17.56 0.38
C LEU A 155 -20.86 18.89 0.13
N LEU A 156 -20.37 19.11 -1.10
CA LEU A 156 -19.70 20.36 -1.43
C LEU A 156 -20.67 21.55 -1.35
N ALA A 157 -21.90 21.39 -1.86
CA ALA A 157 -22.98 22.36 -1.78
C ALA A 157 -23.24 22.82 -0.33
N SER A 158 -23.29 21.87 0.61
CA SER A 158 -23.49 22.16 2.04
C SER A 158 -22.33 22.90 2.71
N VAL A 159 -21.09 22.72 2.22
CA VAL A 159 -19.91 23.43 2.77
C VAL A 159 -20.00 24.93 2.47
N TYR A 160 -20.60 25.28 1.32
CA TYR A 160 -20.70 26.66 0.84
C TYR A 160 -22.07 27.30 1.06
N ASP A 161 -23.02 26.56 1.65
CA ASP A 161 -24.43 26.95 1.75
C ASP A 161 -25.01 27.37 0.39
N LYS A 162 -24.77 26.53 -0.63
CA LYS A 162 -25.21 26.71 -2.02
C LYS A 162 -26.01 25.53 -2.52
N GLU A 163 -26.66 25.69 -3.66
CA GLU A 163 -27.27 24.60 -4.41
C GLU A 163 -26.25 23.88 -5.32
N GLU A 164 -26.54 22.64 -5.71
CA GLU A 164 -25.65 21.83 -6.56
C GLU A 164 -25.38 22.43 -7.95
N ASN A 165 -26.26 23.31 -8.43
CA ASN A 165 -26.17 24.03 -9.71
C ASN A 165 -25.59 25.44 -9.56
N PHE A 166 -25.27 25.89 -8.34
CA PHE A 166 -24.66 27.19 -8.12
C PHE A 166 -23.34 27.28 -8.89
N PHE A 167 -23.10 28.42 -9.53
CA PHE A 167 -21.96 28.65 -10.39
C PHE A 167 -20.94 29.52 -9.66
N PHE A 168 -19.72 29.00 -9.50
CA PHE A 168 -18.59 29.79 -9.01
C PHE A 168 -17.92 30.51 -10.17
N GLU A 169 -17.59 31.77 -9.96
CA GLU A 169 -16.90 32.61 -10.93
C GLU A 169 -15.40 32.28 -10.98
N GLU A 170 -14.77 32.67 -12.09
CA GLU A 170 -13.34 32.56 -12.28
C GLU A 170 -12.56 33.21 -11.13
N GLY A 171 -11.47 32.55 -10.70
CA GLY A 171 -10.58 33.06 -9.66
C GLY A 171 -11.11 32.87 -8.23
N GLU A 172 -12.35 32.41 -8.04
CA GLU A 172 -12.84 32.03 -6.72
C GLU A 172 -12.01 30.88 -6.15
N ARG A 173 -11.63 30.99 -4.88
CA ARG A 173 -10.87 29.96 -4.17
C ARG A 173 -11.79 29.15 -3.27
N LEU A 174 -11.80 27.84 -3.52
CA LEU A 174 -12.60 26.86 -2.81
C LEU A 174 -11.69 25.93 -2.01
N GLU A 175 -12.06 25.65 -0.76
CA GLU A 175 -11.56 24.57 0.06
C GLU A 175 -12.37 23.30 -0.22
N ILE A 176 -11.76 22.36 -0.94
CA ILE A 176 -12.35 21.05 -1.17
C ILE A 176 -12.22 20.24 0.12
N PRO A 177 -13.33 19.72 0.69
CA PRO A 177 -13.28 19.00 1.94
C PRO A 177 -12.50 17.69 1.81
N ALA A 178 -11.81 17.32 2.90
CA ALA A 178 -11.15 16.03 2.99
C ALA A 178 -12.16 14.88 2.80
N ARG A 179 -11.77 13.87 2.02
CA ARG A 179 -12.61 12.69 1.81
C ARG A 179 -12.38 11.59 2.86
N GLY A 180 -11.48 11.85 3.80
CA GLY A 180 -11.12 10.92 4.85
C GLY A 180 -10.36 9.71 4.29
N TYR A 181 -10.55 8.57 4.93
CA TYR A 181 -9.85 7.34 4.56
C TYR A 181 -10.58 6.56 3.47
N GLN A 182 -9.83 6.09 2.47
CA GLN A 182 -10.34 5.28 1.37
C GLN A 182 -9.36 4.15 1.04
N MET A 183 -9.88 3.06 0.48
CA MET A 183 -9.04 2.00 -0.07
C MET A 183 -8.57 2.40 -1.48
N ARG A 184 -7.27 2.44 -1.70
CA ARG A 184 -6.69 2.60 -3.04
C ARG A 184 -5.92 1.35 -3.43
N GLN A 185 -5.94 1.02 -4.73
CA GLN A 185 -5.09 -0.04 -5.24
C GLN A 185 -3.62 0.24 -4.91
N ALA A 186 -2.92 -0.82 -4.56
CA ALA A 186 -1.49 -0.83 -4.33
C ALA A 186 -0.90 -2.05 -5.04
N TRP A 187 0.26 -1.87 -5.64
CA TRP A 187 0.96 -2.92 -6.36
C TRP A 187 2.38 -3.05 -5.82
N PHE A 188 2.77 -4.27 -5.50
CA PHE A 188 4.08 -4.58 -4.95
C PHE A 188 4.79 -5.58 -5.84
N PHE A 189 6.03 -5.28 -6.20
CA PHE A 189 6.89 -6.20 -6.91
C PHE A 189 8.13 -6.47 -6.05
N MET A 190 8.45 -7.74 -5.85
CA MET A 190 9.47 -8.15 -4.88
C MET A 190 10.13 -9.46 -5.27
N ASP A 191 11.32 -9.73 -4.74
CA ASP A 191 11.95 -11.03 -4.85
C ASP A 191 11.34 -12.07 -3.89
N GLU A 192 11.73 -13.33 -4.06
CA GLU A 192 11.31 -14.47 -3.24
C GLU A 192 11.65 -14.30 -1.74
N GLU A 193 12.79 -13.67 -1.42
CA GLU A 193 13.22 -13.47 -0.03
C GLU A 193 12.31 -12.47 0.69
N ALA A 194 12.00 -11.34 0.05
CA ALA A 194 11.02 -10.37 0.53
C ALA A 194 9.64 -11.02 0.63
N PHE A 195 9.22 -11.78 -0.40
CA PHE A 195 7.92 -12.43 -0.44
C PHE A 195 7.72 -13.41 0.72
N ASN A 196 8.73 -14.22 1.06
CA ASN A 196 8.67 -15.17 2.16
C ASN A 196 8.83 -14.55 3.55
N SER A 197 9.14 -13.25 3.62
CA SER A 197 9.27 -12.58 4.90
C SER A 197 7.97 -12.62 5.71
N VAL A 198 8.11 -12.64 7.04
CA VAL A 198 6.98 -12.58 7.98
C VAL A 198 6.10 -11.34 7.73
N LEU A 199 6.70 -10.24 7.27
CA LEU A 199 5.96 -9.02 6.94
C LEU A 199 4.99 -9.25 5.79
N ILE A 200 5.46 -9.78 4.67
CA ILE A 200 4.63 -9.98 3.48
C ILE A 200 3.62 -11.11 3.72
N GLN A 201 4.07 -12.21 4.31
CA GLN A 201 3.19 -13.32 4.64
C GLN A 201 2.14 -12.94 5.68
N GLY A 202 2.48 -12.13 6.68
CA GLY A 202 1.55 -11.68 7.72
C GLY A 202 0.59 -10.58 7.26
N PHE A 203 1.09 -9.59 6.50
CA PHE A 203 0.31 -8.40 6.18
C PHE A 203 -0.42 -8.50 4.84
N LEU A 204 0.31 -8.78 3.75
CA LEU A 204 -0.26 -8.79 2.40
C LEU A 204 -0.92 -10.13 2.04
N MET A 205 -0.33 -11.25 2.46
CA MET A 205 -0.82 -12.58 2.05
C MET A 205 -1.75 -13.24 3.07
N GLU A 206 -1.65 -12.85 4.34
CA GLU A 206 -2.21 -13.58 5.49
C GLU A 206 -1.94 -15.10 5.42
N GLY A 207 -0.70 -15.46 5.09
CA GLY A 207 -0.21 -16.83 4.86
C GLY A 207 0.76 -17.33 5.92
N LEU A 208 0.79 -16.72 7.10
CA LEU A 208 1.63 -17.23 8.20
C LEU A 208 1.18 -18.63 8.64
N PRO A 209 2.12 -19.51 9.02
CA PRO A 209 1.81 -20.88 9.45
C PRO A 209 0.97 -20.88 10.72
N ASN A 210 -0.18 -21.56 10.69
CA ASN A 210 -1.15 -21.57 11.78
C ASN A 210 -0.67 -22.36 13.01
N GLU A 211 0.37 -23.18 12.84
CA GLU A 211 1.04 -23.93 13.90
C GLU A 211 1.79 -22.96 14.84
N ILE A 212 2.30 -21.85 14.31
CA ILE A 212 3.12 -20.87 15.04
C ILE A 212 2.31 -19.60 15.32
N PHE A 213 1.43 -19.18 14.40
CA PHE A 213 0.71 -17.92 14.49
C PHE A 213 -0.79 -18.11 14.59
N GLU A 214 -1.41 -17.36 15.49
CA GLU A 214 -2.85 -17.22 15.63
C GLU A 214 -3.24 -15.79 15.22
N LYS A 215 -4.08 -15.64 14.18
CA LYS A 215 -4.56 -14.32 13.78
C LYS A 215 -5.66 -13.86 14.73
N VAL A 216 -5.37 -12.85 15.54
CA VAL A 216 -6.29 -12.29 16.55
C VAL A 216 -7.16 -11.20 15.95
N TYR A 217 -6.57 -10.33 15.12
CA TYR A 217 -7.27 -9.21 14.49
C TYR A 217 -6.75 -8.97 13.09
N SER A 218 -7.64 -8.58 12.18
CA SER A 218 -7.28 -8.29 10.80
C SER A 218 -8.20 -7.27 10.18
N THR A 219 -7.60 -6.18 9.68
CA THR A 219 -8.25 -5.18 8.83
C THR A 219 -7.27 -4.72 7.75
N ALA A 220 -7.74 -3.86 6.85
CA ALA A 220 -6.86 -3.17 5.89
C ALA A 220 -5.79 -2.28 6.55
N TRP A 221 -6.02 -1.82 7.79
CA TRP A 221 -5.13 -0.93 8.53
C TRP A 221 -3.99 -1.65 9.25
N GLY A 222 -4.24 -2.89 9.65
CA GLY A 222 -3.34 -3.58 10.55
C GLY A 222 -3.79 -5.01 10.81
N LYS A 223 -2.80 -5.84 11.12
CA LYS A 223 -2.98 -7.25 11.46
C LYS A 223 -2.29 -7.51 12.79
N VAL A 224 -2.97 -8.24 13.66
CA VAL A 224 -2.43 -8.67 14.96
C VAL A 224 -2.41 -10.19 14.98
N TYR A 225 -1.23 -10.73 15.24
CA TYR A 225 -1.00 -12.15 15.40
C TYR A 225 -0.44 -12.42 16.79
N LYS A 226 -0.93 -13.47 17.44
CA LYS A 226 -0.35 -14.06 18.64
C LYS A 226 0.55 -15.22 18.20
N ILE A 227 1.70 -15.37 18.86
CA ILE A 227 2.57 -16.54 18.68
C ILE A 227 2.08 -17.63 19.61
N LYS A 228 1.80 -18.81 19.07
CA LYS A 228 1.44 -20.01 19.82
C LYS A 228 2.74 -20.57 20.44
N GLN A 229 2.76 -20.65 21.77
CA GLN A 229 3.82 -21.33 22.52
C GLN A 229 3.53 -22.82 22.59
#